data_AF-A0A6M9TYT2-F1
#
_entry.id   AF-A0A6M9TYT2-F1
#
_cell.length_a   1.000
_cell.length_b   1.000
_cell.length_c   1.000
_cell.angle_alpha   90.00
_cell.angle_beta   90.00
_cell.angle_gamma   90.00
#
_symmetry.space_group_name_H-M   'P 1'
#
loop_
_entity.id
_entity.type
_entity.pdbx_description
1 polymer ?
#
loop_
_entity_poly.entity_id
_entity_poly.type
_entity_poly.pdbx_seq_one_letter_code
_entity_poly.pdbx_strand_id
1 'polypeptide(L)'
;MKITNVTKDIGFKCIFLLLVICTCETDSDDKNINKLLNNQVIVSRQIMCVLEKSPCDQLGRQLKAALPEVILRNCRNCSPQQAQNAQKLTNFLQARYPDVWAMLLKKYQNI
;
A
#
# COMPACT_ATOMS: atom_id res chain seq x y z
N MET A 1 -34.61 18.51 -13.31
CA MET A 1 -33.76 17.99 -12.22
C MET A 1 -32.32 18.30 -12.62
N LYS A 2 -31.61 19.12 -11.82
CA LYS A 2 -30.46 19.92 -12.26
C LYS A 2 -29.19 19.09 -12.44
N ILE A 3 -28.67 19.10 -13.68
CA ILE A 3 -27.25 18.98 -14.01
C ILE A 3 -26.64 20.36 -13.75
N THR A 4 -25.58 20.45 -12.95
CA THR A 4 -24.75 21.67 -12.85
C THR A 4 -23.30 21.32 -12.57
N ASN A 5 -22.45 21.65 -13.55
CA ASN A 5 -21.01 21.97 -13.52
C ASN A 5 -20.08 20.85 -13.05
N VAL A 6 -19.13 20.40 -13.87
CA VAL A 6 -18.03 21.23 -14.36
C VAL A 6 -17.76 21.01 -15.85
N THR A 7 -18.02 22.06 -16.62
CA THR A 7 -17.37 22.33 -17.90
C THR A 7 -15.87 22.55 -17.70
N LYS A 8 -15.06 21.79 -18.42
CA LYS A 8 -13.99 22.40 -19.23
C LYS A 8 -13.64 21.47 -20.37
N ASP A 9 -14.16 21.82 -21.54
CA ASP A 9 -13.71 21.43 -22.85
C ASP A 9 -12.19 21.29 -22.92
N ILE A 10 -11.72 20.30 -23.68
CA ILE A 10 -10.75 20.53 -24.76
C ILE A 10 -10.73 19.28 -25.63
N GLY A 11 -11.38 19.39 -26.78
CA GLY A 11 -11.07 18.54 -27.92
C GLY A 11 -9.68 18.91 -28.43
N PHE A 12 -8.80 17.91 -28.54
CA PHE A 12 -7.65 18.01 -29.42
C PHE A 12 -7.35 16.61 -29.98
N LYS A 13 -7.98 16.30 -31.11
CA LYS A 13 -7.42 15.33 -32.05
C LYS A 13 -6.12 15.92 -32.57
N CYS A 14 -4.99 15.42 -32.08
CA CYS A 14 -3.73 15.37 -32.83
C CYS A 14 -2.86 14.27 -32.22
N ILE A 15 -2.89 13.11 -32.88
CA ILE A 15 -1.74 12.27 -33.22
C ILE A 15 -0.42 12.77 -32.61
N PHE A 16 0.16 12.04 -31.65
CA PHE A 16 1.61 11.73 -31.58
C PHE A 16 1.89 10.73 -30.43
N LEU A 17 2.41 9.56 -30.82
CA LEU A 17 3.37 8.67 -30.13
C LEU A 17 3.31 8.45 -28.59
N LEU A 18 3.09 7.17 -28.24
CA LEU A 18 3.63 6.44 -27.07
C LEU A 18 4.30 7.27 -25.96
N LEU A 19 3.55 7.56 -24.91
CA LEU A 19 4.02 7.51 -23.53
C LEU A 19 2.79 7.31 -22.65
N VAL A 20 2.47 6.03 -22.38
CA VAL A 20 1.50 5.66 -21.35
C VAL A 20 2.16 6.01 -20.00
N ILE A 21 2.04 7.27 -19.60
CA ILE A 21 2.29 7.67 -18.23
C ILE A 21 0.95 7.51 -17.52
N CYS A 22 0.70 6.30 -17.03
CA CYS A 22 -0.39 6.06 -16.11
C CYS A 22 0.07 6.50 -14.71
N THR A 23 0.01 7.80 -14.40
CA THR A 23 0.10 8.27 -13.02
C THR A 23 -1.20 7.89 -12.32
N CYS A 24 -1.25 6.65 -11.82
CA CYS A 24 -2.27 6.23 -10.88
C CYS A 24 -1.93 6.88 -9.53
N GLU A 25 -2.47 8.07 -9.28
CA GLU A 25 -2.55 8.64 -7.93
C GLU A 25 -3.97 8.41 -7.40
N THR A 26 -4.13 7.35 -6.59
CA THR A 26 -5.34 6.99 -5.82
C THR A 26 -4.86 6.25 -4.56
N ASP A 27 -5.33 6.40 -3.32
CA ASP A 27 -6.46 7.11 -2.70
C ASP A 27 -6.27 7.03 -1.16
N SER A 28 -6.56 8.11 -0.43
CA SER A 28 -6.95 8.20 1.00
C SER A 28 -6.62 7.02 1.97
N ASP A 29 -5.48 7.09 2.65
CA ASP A 29 -4.85 5.96 3.37
C ASP A 29 -5.46 5.55 4.73
N ASP A 30 -6.20 6.40 5.47
CA ASP A 30 -6.48 6.11 6.90
C ASP A 30 -7.64 5.15 7.18
N LYS A 31 -8.70 5.18 6.37
CA LYS A 31 -9.86 4.29 6.60
C LYS A 31 -9.55 2.83 6.25
N ASN A 32 -8.48 2.58 5.49
CA ASN A 32 -8.09 1.24 5.06
C ASN A 32 -7.36 0.44 6.15
N ILE A 33 -6.46 1.05 6.94
CA ILE A 33 -5.66 0.30 7.93
C ILE A 33 -6.54 -0.37 8.99
N ASN A 34 -7.49 0.35 9.58
CA ASN A 34 -8.32 -0.23 10.64
C ASN A 34 -9.24 -1.35 10.10
N LYS A 35 -9.74 -1.19 8.87
CA LYS A 35 -10.54 -2.22 8.20
C LYS A 35 -9.72 -3.47 7.89
N LEU A 36 -8.46 -3.29 7.48
CA LEU A 36 -7.50 -4.38 7.29
C LEU A 36 -7.29 -5.14 8.60
N LEU A 37 -6.92 -4.44 9.68
CA LEU A 37 -6.58 -5.05 10.97
C LEU A 37 -7.75 -5.80 11.63
N ASN A 38 -8.99 -5.35 11.39
CA ASN A 38 -10.19 -5.97 11.96
C ASN A 38 -10.67 -7.22 11.20
N ASN A 39 -10.14 -7.52 10.02
CA ASN A 39 -10.58 -8.66 9.22
C ASN A 39 -9.44 -9.67 9.02
N GLN A 40 -9.51 -10.78 9.75
CA GLN A 40 -8.49 -11.84 9.71
C GLN A 40 -8.29 -12.45 8.32
N VAL A 41 -9.34 -12.53 7.49
CA VAL A 41 -9.24 -13.04 6.11
C VAL A 41 -8.41 -12.10 5.25
N ILE A 42 -8.62 -10.79 5.40
CA ILE A 42 -7.84 -9.79 4.66
C ILE A 42 -6.40 -9.78 5.18
N VAL A 43 -6.19 -9.78 6.50
CA VAL A 43 -4.84 -9.87 7.11
C VAL A 43 -4.07 -11.07 6.57
N SER A 44 -4.67 -12.26 6.60
CA SER A 44 -4.03 -13.49 6.13
C SER A 44 -3.65 -13.39 4.65
N ARG A 45 -4.55 -12.87 3.80
CA ARG A 45 -4.26 -12.64 2.37
C ARG A 45 -3.09 -11.68 2.18
N GLN A 46 -3.07 -10.57 2.91
CA GLN A 46 -1.99 -9.58 2.79
C GLN A 46 -0.66 -10.15 3.28
N ILE A 47 -0.65 -10.90 4.39
CA ILE A 47 0.53 -11.63 4.89
C ILE A 47 1.08 -12.58 3.82
N MET A 48 0.23 -13.38 3.19
CA MET A 48 0.66 -14.33 2.15
C MET A 48 1.23 -13.59 0.93
N CYS A 49 0.66 -12.45 0.55
CA CYS A 49 1.19 -11.59 -0.50
C CYS A 49 2.59 -11.04 -0.17
N VAL A 50 2.79 -10.45 1.01
CA VAL A 50 4.09 -9.85 1.37
C VAL A 50 5.18 -10.91 1.57
N LEU A 51 4.80 -12.13 1.93
CA LEU A 51 5.69 -13.29 1.97
C LEU A 51 5.91 -13.95 0.60
N GLU A 52 5.29 -13.42 -0.47
CA GLU A 52 5.34 -13.96 -1.84
C GLU A 52 4.79 -15.39 -1.97
N LYS A 53 3.89 -15.78 -1.06
CA LYS A 53 3.19 -17.07 -1.08
C LYS A 53 1.87 -17.02 -1.86
N SER A 54 1.40 -15.83 -2.21
CA SER A 54 0.22 -15.61 -3.05
C SER A 54 0.38 -14.33 -3.89
N PRO A 55 -0.39 -14.17 -4.98
CA PRO A 55 -0.47 -12.91 -5.70
C PRO A 55 -0.94 -11.76 -4.81
N CYS A 56 -0.43 -10.57 -5.08
CA CYS A 56 -0.79 -9.35 -4.36
C CYS A 56 -1.89 -8.57 -5.10
N ASP A 57 -2.90 -8.12 -4.37
CA ASP A 57 -3.83 -7.09 -4.84
C ASP A 57 -3.18 -5.68 -4.76
N GLN A 58 -3.93 -4.64 -5.11
CA GLN A 58 -3.40 -3.26 -5.10
C GLN A 58 -2.86 -2.86 -3.72
N LEU A 59 -3.62 -3.16 -2.66
CA LEU A 59 -3.23 -2.88 -1.29
C LEU A 59 -1.97 -3.67 -0.90
N GLY A 60 -1.93 -4.97 -1.21
CA GLY A 60 -0.79 -5.82 -0.92
C GLY A 60 0.49 -5.36 -1.60
N ARG A 61 0.40 -4.85 -2.84
CA ARG A 61 1.56 -4.27 -3.55
C ARG A 61 2.07 -3.01 -2.86
N GLN A 62 1.19 -2.14 -2.38
CA GLN A 62 1.58 -0.94 -1.63
C GLN A 62 2.26 -1.30 -0.31
N LEU A 63 1.67 -2.24 0.45
CA LEU A 63 2.26 -2.74 1.69
C LEU A 63 3.63 -3.36 1.44
N LYS A 64 3.74 -4.23 0.43
CA LYS A 64 5.00 -4.88 0.04
C LYS A 64 6.09 -3.86 -0.34
N ALA A 65 5.74 -2.81 -1.08
CA ALA A 65 6.67 -1.76 -1.49
C ALA A 65 7.15 -0.89 -0.32
N ALA A 66 6.33 -0.73 0.73
CA ALA A 66 6.70 0.04 1.92
C ALA A 66 7.63 -0.72 2.87
N LEU A 67 7.64 -2.05 2.84
CA LEU A 67 8.39 -2.88 3.80
C LEU A 67 9.90 -2.57 3.87
N PRO A 68 10.64 -2.41 2.76
CA PRO A 68 12.05 -2.04 2.83
C PRO A 68 12.27 -0.71 3.54
N GLU A 69 11.42 0.30 3.29
CA GLU A 69 11.54 1.62 3.91
C GLU A 69 11.27 1.55 5.43
N VAL A 70 10.24 0.80 5.83
CA VAL A 70 9.86 0.65 7.23
C VAL A 70 10.89 -0.17 8.01
N ILE A 71 11.34 -1.31 7.47
CA ILE A 71 12.20 -2.27 8.17
C ILE A 71 13.67 -1.84 8.14
N LEU A 72 14.21 -1.46 6.98
CA LEU A 72 15.64 -1.16 6.82
C LEU A 72 15.97 0.27 7.22
N ARG A 73 15.08 1.20 6.89
CA ARG A 73 15.35 2.65 6.97
C ARG A 73 14.55 3.32 8.08
N ASN A 74 13.83 2.55 8.89
CA ASN A 74 13.00 3.03 10.00
C ASN A 74 12.07 4.19 9.57
N CYS A 75 11.45 4.07 8.39
CA CYS A 75 10.53 5.04 7.83
C CYS A 75 11.12 6.45 7.56
N ARG A 76 12.41 6.55 7.19
CA ARG A 76 13.08 7.84 6.97
C ARG A 76 12.37 8.76 5.97
N ASN A 77 11.74 8.20 4.94
CA ASN A 77 11.02 8.94 3.90
C ASN A 77 9.49 8.83 4.00
N CYS A 78 8.95 8.27 5.08
CA CYS A 78 7.50 8.12 5.25
C CYS A 78 6.84 9.48 5.54
N SER A 79 5.64 9.71 5.00
CA SER A 79 4.78 10.80 5.49
C SER A 79 4.37 10.53 6.95
N PRO A 80 3.95 11.55 7.72
CA PRO A 80 3.50 11.35 9.11
C PRO A 80 2.39 10.28 9.23
N GLN A 81 1.47 10.26 8.27
CA GLN A 81 0.38 9.30 8.19
C GLN A 81 0.88 7.89 7.87
N GLN A 82 1.80 7.75 6.91
CA GLN A 82 2.42 6.47 6.57
C GLN A 82 3.20 5.90 7.75
N ALA A 83 3.95 6.73 8.47
CA ALA A 83 4.71 6.33 9.65
C ALA A 83 3.78 5.80 10.77
N GLN A 84 2.68 6.50 11.05
CA GLN A 84 1.68 6.02 12.02
C GLN A 84 1.04 4.70 11.61
N ASN A 85 0.70 4.56 10.33
CA ASN A 85 0.11 3.34 9.80
C ASN A 85 1.10 2.17 9.81
N ALA A 86 2.35 2.41 9.45
CA ALA A 86 3.44 1.43 9.55
C ALA A 86 3.67 0.99 11.00
N GLN A 87 3.65 1.91 11.96
CA GLN A 87 3.81 1.59 13.38
C GLN A 87 2.65 0.72 13.88
N LYS A 88 1.40 1.05 13.53
CA LYS A 88 0.22 0.23 13.88
C LYS A 88 0.32 -1.19 13.32
N LEU A 89 0.68 -1.32 12.04
CA LEU A 89 0.84 -2.62 11.38
C LEU A 89 1.98 -3.43 12.00
N THR A 90 3.11 -2.79 12.29
CA THR A 90 4.28 -3.43 12.92
C THR A 90 3.91 -3.96 14.30
N ASN A 91 3.31 -3.12 15.15
CA ASN A 91 2.87 -3.52 16.48
C ASN A 91 1.85 -4.66 16.43
N PHE A 92 0.92 -4.61 15.47
CA PHE A 92 -0.07 -5.67 15.27
C PHE A 92 0.58 -7.00 14.86
N LEU A 93 1.51 -6.98 13.90
CA LEU A 93 2.23 -8.18 13.45
C LEU A 93 3.09 -8.76 14.58
N GLN A 94 3.81 -7.93 15.33
CA GLN A 94 4.61 -8.40 16.46
C GLN A 94 3.75 -9.04 17.56
N ALA A 95 2.58 -8.46 17.86
CA ALA A 95 1.71 -8.97 18.91
C ALA A 95 0.90 -10.20 18.51
N ARG A 96 0.48 -10.31 17.24
CA ARG A 96 -0.45 -11.36 16.78
C ARG A 96 0.19 -12.42 15.88
N TYR A 97 1.27 -12.07 15.18
CA TYR A 97 1.93 -12.92 14.19
C TYR A 97 3.47 -12.82 14.30
N PRO A 98 4.06 -13.10 15.48
CA PRO A 98 5.50 -12.92 15.69
C PRO A 98 6.36 -13.73 14.72
N ASP A 99 5.94 -14.94 14.34
CA ASP A 99 6.65 -15.77 13.35
C ASP A 99 6.64 -15.13 11.96
N VAL A 100 5.52 -14.51 11.57
CA VAL A 100 5.41 -13.76 10.31
C VAL A 100 6.34 -12.56 10.34
N TRP A 101 6.36 -11.83 11.45
CA TRP A 101 7.26 -10.70 11.63
C TRP A 101 8.73 -11.14 11.49
N ALA A 102 9.13 -12.24 12.12
CA ALA A 102 10.48 -12.80 11.97
C ALA A 102 10.80 -13.21 10.53
N MET A 103 9.85 -13.82 9.81
CA MET A 103 10.01 -14.14 8.38
C MET A 103 10.20 -12.88 7.52
N LEU A 104 9.46 -11.81 7.80
CA LEU A 104 9.60 -10.53 7.10
C LEU A 104 10.96 -9.91 7.37
N LEU A 105 11.41 -9.85 8.63
CA LEU A 105 12.75 -9.38 8.97
C LEU A 105 13.82 -10.17 8.21
N LYS A 106 13.77 -11.50 8.25
CA LYS A 106 14.71 -12.36 7.51
C LYS A 106 14.67 -12.12 6.00
N LYS A 107 13.49 -11.86 5.42
CA LYS A 107 13.34 -11.63 3.99
C LYS A 107 13.90 -10.27 3.57
N TYR A 108 13.59 -9.21 4.31
CA TYR A 108 13.89 -7.83 3.91
C TYR A 108 15.17 -7.26 4.50
N GLN A 109 15.69 -7.77 5.62
CA GLN A 109 16.97 -7.33 6.20
C GLN A 109 18.20 -7.91 5.48
N ASN A 110 18.04 -9.02 4.77
CA ASN A 110 19.12 -9.69 4.04
C ASN A 110 19.18 -9.29 2.55
N ILE A 111 18.45 -8.24 2.16
CA ILE A 111 18.49 -7.63 0.82
C ILE A 111 19.29 -6.34 0.92
#